data_AF-A0AAT9IUP4-F1
#
_entry.id   AF-A0AAT9IUP4-F1
#
_cell.length_a   1.000
_cell.length_b   1.000
_cell.length_c   1.000
_cell.angle_alpha   90.00
_cell.angle_beta   90.00
_cell.angle_gamma   90.00
#
_symmetry.space_group_name_H-M   'P 1'
#
loop_
_entity.id
_entity.type
_entity.pdbx_description
1 polymer ?
#
loop_
_entity_poly.entity_id
_entity_poly.type
_entity_poly.pdbx_seq_one_letter_code
_entity_poly.pdbx_strand_id
1 'polypeptide(L)'
;MSIQKFLTAILASCATLTTAPVLAKDTKPAPLVVYDDGLRSDWQSWSWAKIEQQVPAGTVKPIKVEGDPWSALAFHHEPFSTTGYTKVTFFINGGVDGGQTIAIKVLVDGKAVESNYAITPKAKQWLPVEVPLKDIGGDNKMVDGLWFQGQAEAYKPYYITKIQFE
;
A
#
# COMPACT_ATOMS: atom_id res chain seq x y z
N MET A 1 -74.18 -51.32 -9.73
CA MET A 1 -74.78 -50.00 -9.48
C MET A 1 -74.54 -49.64 -8.02
N SER A 2 -73.57 -48.77 -7.76
CA SER A 2 -73.63 -47.74 -6.71
C SER A 2 -72.27 -47.04 -6.60
N ILE A 3 -72.37 -45.72 -6.73
CA ILE A 3 -71.33 -44.70 -6.67
C ILE A 3 -70.92 -44.44 -5.21
N GLN A 4 -69.76 -43.78 -5.05
CA GLN A 4 -69.44 -42.70 -4.10
C GLN A 4 -68.38 -43.02 -3.03
N LYS A 5 -67.20 -42.37 -3.11
CA LYS A 5 -66.87 -41.13 -2.37
C LYS A 5 -65.39 -40.75 -2.56
N PHE A 6 -65.18 -39.47 -2.85
CA PHE A 6 -63.91 -38.73 -2.87
C PHE A 6 -63.25 -38.71 -1.48
N LEU A 7 -61.91 -38.68 -1.41
CA LEU A 7 -61.17 -37.80 -0.50
C LEU A 7 -59.70 -37.63 -0.93
N THR A 8 -59.25 -36.39 -0.95
CA THR A 8 -57.95 -35.85 -1.39
C THR A 8 -56.88 -35.95 -0.29
N ALA A 9 -55.61 -36.12 -0.66
CA ALA A 9 -54.48 -35.59 0.12
C ALA A 9 -53.24 -35.38 -0.76
N ILE A 10 -52.93 -34.11 -1.07
CA ILE A 10 -51.66 -33.68 -1.64
C ILE A 10 -50.73 -33.37 -0.47
N LEU A 11 -49.64 -34.13 -0.30
CA LEU A 11 -48.53 -33.72 0.56
C LEU A 11 -47.52 -32.93 -0.28
N ALA A 12 -47.50 -31.61 -0.10
CA ALA A 12 -46.40 -30.76 -0.49
C ALA A 12 -45.29 -30.90 0.56
N SER A 13 -44.17 -31.50 0.20
CA SER A 13 -42.99 -31.60 1.06
C SER A 13 -42.17 -30.33 0.93
N CYS A 14 -42.18 -29.48 1.96
CA CYS A 14 -41.40 -28.25 2.05
C CYS A 14 -39.97 -28.58 2.51
N ALA A 15 -39.00 -28.54 1.60
CA ALA A 15 -37.59 -28.71 1.95
C ALA A 15 -37.04 -27.40 2.52
N THR A 16 -36.73 -27.39 3.82
CA THR A 16 -36.05 -26.26 4.47
C THR A 16 -34.55 -26.35 4.21
N LEU A 17 -34.02 -25.43 3.39
CA LEU A 17 -32.59 -25.18 3.28
C LEU A 17 -32.12 -24.43 4.53
N THR A 18 -31.40 -25.12 5.43
CA THR A 18 -30.70 -24.45 6.53
C THR A 18 -29.45 -23.78 5.97
N THR A 19 -29.43 -22.45 5.95
CA THR A 19 -28.23 -21.67 5.66
C THR A 19 -27.30 -21.71 6.88
N ALA A 20 -26.15 -22.37 6.75
CA ALA A 20 -25.08 -22.22 7.74
C ALA A 20 -24.48 -20.81 7.63
N PRO A 21 -24.15 -20.14 8.75
CA PRO A 21 -23.44 -18.87 8.70
C PRO A 21 -22.03 -19.12 8.16
N VAL A 22 -21.71 -18.52 7.01
CA VAL A 22 -20.33 -18.43 6.54
C VAL A 22 -19.61 -17.50 7.51
N LEU A 23 -18.71 -18.04 8.33
CA LEU A 23 -17.76 -17.25 9.09
C LEU A 23 -16.95 -16.44 8.07
N ALA A 24 -17.14 -15.12 8.06
CA ALA A 24 -16.30 -14.21 7.29
C ALA A 24 -14.86 -14.40 7.79
N LYS A 25 -14.00 -15.00 6.95
CA LYS A 25 -12.57 -14.96 7.20
C LYS A 25 -12.15 -13.51 7.04
N ASP A 26 -11.59 -12.90 8.09
CA ASP A 26 -10.80 -11.67 8.01
C ASP A 26 -9.64 -11.93 7.05
N THR A 27 -9.92 -11.78 5.75
CA THR A 27 -8.96 -12.06 4.71
C THR A 27 -8.21 -10.77 4.50
N LYS A 28 -7.00 -10.69 5.09
CA LYS A 28 -6.05 -9.61 4.82
C LYS A 28 -5.99 -9.37 3.30
N PRO A 29 -6.14 -8.12 2.82
CA PRO A 29 -6.04 -7.82 1.40
C PRO A 29 -4.69 -8.26 0.85
N ALA A 30 -4.66 -8.67 -0.43
CA ALA A 30 -3.40 -8.93 -1.12
C ALA A 30 -2.58 -7.63 -1.19
N PRO A 31 -1.24 -7.68 -1.11
CA PRO A 31 -0.45 -6.46 -1.13
C PRO A 31 -0.70 -5.61 -2.39
N LEU A 32 -0.91 -4.31 -2.20
CA LEU A 32 -0.98 -3.35 -3.30
C LEU A 32 0.42 -2.86 -3.60
N VAL A 33 1.02 -3.38 -4.67
CA VAL A 33 2.38 -3.05 -5.08
C VAL A 33 2.41 -1.69 -5.76
N VAL A 34 3.31 -0.82 -5.30
CA VAL A 34 3.62 0.48 -5.92
C VAL A 34 4.80 0.35 -6.87
N TYR A 35 5.86 -0.32 -6.41
CA TYR A 35 7.10 -0.47 -7.17
C TYR A 35 7.76 -1.81 -6.87
N ASP A 36 8.07 -2.58 -7.91
CA ASP A 36 8.89 -3.81 -7.83
C ASP A 36 9.71 -3.93 -9.12
N ASP A 37 10.98 -3.52 -9.05
CA ASP A 37 11.90 -3.37 -10.19
C ASP A 37 11.35 -2.54 -11.38
N GLY A 38 10.31 -1.77 -11.12
CA GLY A 38 9.56 -0.95 -12.06
C GLY A 38 8.29 -0.41 -11.39
N LEU A 39 7.88 0.80 -11.79
CA LEU A 39 6.65 1.41 -11.33
C LEU A 39 5.46 0.60 -11.88
N ARG A 40 4.50 0.26 -11.02
CA ARG A 40 3.29 -0.44 -11.44
C ARG A 40 2.42 0.50 -12.28
N SER A 41 1.76 -0.04 -13.31
CA SER A 41 1.12 0.74 -14.38
C SER A 41 -0.06 1.61 -13.93
N ASP A 42 -0.64 1.27 -12.79
CA ASP A 42 -1.71 1.98 -12.09
C ASP A 42 -1.19 3.15 -11.24
N TRP A 43 0.13 3.24 -11.04
CA TRP A 43 0.78 4.34 -10.34
C TRP A 43 1.46 5.32 -11.27
N GLN A 44 1.47 6.59 -10.87
CA GLN A 44 2.16 7.67 -11.55
C GLN A 44 3.28 8.23 -10.67
N SER A 45 4.39 8.64 -11.29
CA SER A 45 5.42 9.41 -10.59
C SER A 45 5.06 10.89 -10.63
N TRP A 46 4.79 11.47 -9.47
CA TRP A 46 4.60 12.91 -9.24
C TRP A 46 5.77 13.53 -8.49
N SER A 47 6.93 12.88 -8.55
CA SER A 47 8.14 13.26 -7.84
C SER A 47 8.62 14.66 -8.23
N TRP A 48 9.05 15.43 -7.24
CA TRP A 48 9.79 16.69 -7.41
C TRP A 48 11.19 16.65 -6.78
N ALA A 49 11.62 15.47 -6.32
CA ALA A 49 13.04 15.13 -6.17
C ALA A 49 13.65 14.69 -7.50
N LYS A 50 14.98 14.65 -7.57
CA LYS A 50 15.67 14.04 -8.70
C LYS A 50 15.65 12.52 -8.54
N ILE A 51 15.02 11.85 -9.50
CA ILE A 51 14.87 10.40 -9.50
C ILE A 51 15.50 9.78 -10.74
N GLU A 52 16.10 8.61 -10.55
CA GLU A 52 16.53 7.72 -11.62
C GLU A 52 15.90 6.35 -11.33
N GLN A 53 14.98 5.91 -12.19
CA GLN A 53 14.25 4.66 -11.97
C GLN A 53 15.04 3.45 -12.49
N GLN A 54 14.81 2.30 -11.89
CA GLN A 54 15.32 1.00 -12.34
C GLN A 54 16.86 0.93 -12.41
N VAL A 55 17.55 1.62 -11.49
CA VAL A 55 19.02 1.60 -11.40
C VAL A 55 19.48 0.20 -11.04
N PRO A 56 20.34 -0.47 -11.83
CA PRO A 56 20.79 -1.82 -11.51
C PRO A 56 21.55 -1.89 -10.18
N ALA A 57 21.11 -2.77 -9.26
CA ALA A 57 21.76 -3.01 -7.98
C ALA A 57 21.70 -4.51 -7.62
N GLY A 58 22.63 -5.29 -8.17
CA GLY A 58 22.62 -6.75 -8.03
C GLY A 58 21.43 -7.35 -8.78
N THR A 59 20.54 -8.04 -8.08
CA THR A 59 19.34 -8.68 -8.67
C THR A 59 18.09 -7.82 -8.60
N VAL A 60 18.18 -6.60 -8.05
CA VAL A 60 17.06 -5.65 -7.96
C VAL A 60 17.37 -4.39 -8.77
N LYS A 61 16.31 -3.67 -9.14
CA LYS A 61 16.36 -2.41 -9.90
C LYS A 61 15.65 -1.30 -9.11
N PRO A 62 16.26 -0.75 -8.05
CA PRO A 62 15.66 0.32 -7.26
C PRO A 62 15.50 1.65 -8.01
N ILE A 63 14.76 2.55 -7.39
CA ILE A 63 14.80 3.97 -7.69
C ILE A 63 15.95 4.59 -6.89
N LYS A 64 16.83 5.33 -7.56
CA LYS A 64 17.79 6.22 -6.91
C LYS A 64 17.15 7.58 -6.74
N VAL A 65 17.24 8.15 -5.54
CA VAL A 65 16.61 9.43 -5.19
C VAL A 65 17.64 10.33 -4.53
N GLU A 66 17.78 11.55 -5.02
CA GLU A 66 18.53 12.65 -4.40
C GLU A 66 17.73 13.94 -4.53
N GLY A 67 17.97 14.91 -3.66
CA GLY A 67 17.21 16.14 -3.78
C GLY A 67 17.54 17.25 -2.81
N ASP A 68 16.98 18.41 -3.13
CA ASP A 68 17.01 19.63 -2.34
C ASP A 68 16.06 19.52 -1.12
N PRO A 69 16.13 20.46 -0.16
CA PRO A 69 15.22 20.49 0.98
C PRO A 69 13.76 20.36 0.56
N TRP A 70 12.99 19.58 1.31
CA TRP A 70 11.54 19.35 1.11
C TRP A 70 11.14 18.67 -0.22
N SER A 71 12.11 18.28 -1.04
CA SER A 71 11.86 17.48 -2.24
C SER A 71 11.40 16.06 -1.91
N ALA A 72 10.59 15.44 -2.77
CA ALA A 72 10.12 14.07 -2.53
C ALA A 72 10.14 13.18 -3.77
N LEU A 73 10.42 11.89 -3.52
CA LEU A 73 9.91 10.82 -4.36
C LEU A 73 8.41 10.68 -4.04
N ALA A 74 7.57 10.87 -5.05
CA ALA A 74 6.13 10.94 -4.86
C ALA A 74 5.41 10.07 -5.89
N PHE A 75 4.49 9.25 -5.38
CA PHE A 75 3.62 8.40 -6.16
C PHE A 75 2.17 8.84 -6.00
N HIS A 76 1.43 8.76 -7.10
CA HIS A 76 -0.02 8.99 -7.14
C HIS A 76 -0.74 7.78 -7.74
N HIS A 77 -1.95 7.54 -7.26
CA HIS A 77 -2.88 6.52 -7.74
C HIS A 77 -4.30 7.07 -7.64
N GLU A 78 -5.24 6.52 -8.40
CA GLU A 78 -6.67 6.83 -8.16
C GLU A 78 -7.07 6.48 -6.70
N PRO A 79 -8.02 7.16 -6.06
CA PRO A 79 -8.34 6.88 -4.67
C PRO A 79 -8.67 5.41 -4.41
N PHE A 80 -7.98 4.78 -3.44
CA PHE A 80 -8.21 3.40 -3.03
C PHE A 80 -8.40 3.28 -1.52
N SER A 81 -9.18 2.29 -1.09
CA SER A 81 -9.41 2.03 0.34
C SER A 81 -8.21 1.34 0.97
N THR A 82 -7.74 1.87 2.10
CA THR A 82 -6.71 1.21 2.92
C THR A 82 -7.29 0.28 3.99
N THR A 83 -8.60 0.03 3.96
CA THR A 83 -9.25 -0.89 4.91
C THR A 83 -8.64 -2.28 4.80
N GLY A 84 -8.14 -2.81 5.92
CA GLY A 84 -7.48 -4.11 5.99
C GLY A 84 -5.97 -4.08 5.72
N TYR A 85 -5.42 -3.01 5.14
CA TYR A 85 -3.98 -2.76 5.17
C TYR A 85 -3.59 -2.16 6.52
N THR A 86 -2.40 -2.51 6.99
CA THR A 86 -1.88 -2.09 8.29
C THR A 86 -0.62 -1.24 8.17
N LYS A 87 0.12 -1.37 7.06
CA LYS A 87 1.41 -0.71 6.86
C LYS A 87 1.74 -0.51 5.38
N VAL A 88 2.73 0.34 5.15
CA VAL A 88 3.52 0.38 3.92
C VAL A 88 4.86 -0.29 4.19
N THR A 89 5.31 -1.16 3.29
CA THR A 89 6.63 -1.80 3.38
C THR A 89 7.48 -1.49 2.17
N PHE A 90 8.79 -1.37 2.39
CA PHE A 90 9.78 -1.18 1.33
C PHE A 90 11.17 -1.60 1.81
N PHE A 91 12.10 -1.72 0.85
CA PHE A 91 13.52 -1.87 1.12
C PHE A 91 14.23 -0.56 0.79
N ILE A 92 15.10 -0.11 1.68
CA ILE A 92 15.87 1.14 1.50
C ILE A 92 17.35 0.93 1.78
N ASN A 93 18.18 1.64 1.04
CA ASN A 93 19.63 1.74 1.24
C ASN A 93 20.03 3.20 1.17
N GLY A 94 20.74 3.70 2.19
CA GLY A 94 21.14 5.11 2.30
C GLY A 94 22.23 5.55 1.32
N GLY A 95 22.61 4.70 0.36
CA GLY A 95 23.67 4.99 -0.59
C GLY A 95 25.05 4.96 0.09
N VAL A 96 25.97 5.77 -0.41
CA VAL A 96 27.35 5.82 0.12
C VAL A 96 27.39 6.40 1.54
N ASP A 97 26.58 7.43 1.78
CA ASP A 97 26.66 8.28 2.98
C ASP A 97 25.65 7.87 4.06
N GLY A 98 24.43 7.48 3.69
CA GLY A 98 23.31 7.32 4.61
C GLY A 98 22.94 8.62 5.33
N GLY A 99 22.15 8.50 6.40
CA GLY A 99 21.89 9.63 7.31
C GLY A 99 20.85 10.64 6.79
N GLN A 100 20.19 10.37 5.67
CA GLN A 100 19.06 11.18 5.21
C GLN A 100 17.91 11.13 6.22
N THR A 101 17.17 12.22 6.40
CA THR A 101 15.91 12.20 7.15
C THR A 101 14.76 12.25 6.16
N ILE A 102 14.00 11.16 6.06
CA ILE A 102 12.92 10.99 5.07
C ILE A 102 11.60 10.82 5.81
N ALA A 103 10.69 11.80 5.68
CA ALA A 103 9.32 11.69 6.16
C ALA A 103 8.48 10.86 5.20
N ILE A 104 7.59 10.04 5.77
CA ILE A 104 6.69 9.19 5.00
C ILE A 104 5.29 9.77 5.13
N LYS A 105 4.67 10.11 3.99
CA LYS A 105 3.34 10.73 3.97
C LYS A 105 2.43 9.98 3.01
N VAL A 106 1.20 9.72 3.43
CA VAL A 106 0.12 9.34 2.51
C VAL A 106 -0.63 10.59 2.07
N LEU A 107 -1.32 10.51 0.94
CA LEU A 107 -2.23 11.56 0.49
C LEU A 107 -3.67 11.11 0.64
N VAL A 108 -4.51 12.04 1.10
CA VAL A 108 -5.96 11.90 1.18
C VAL A 108 -6.56 13.14 0.53
N ASP A 109 -7.44 12.92 -0.45
CA ASP A 109 -8.05 13.98 -1.26
C ASP A 109 -6.99 14.91 -1.90
N GLY A 110 -5.91 14.32 -2.41
CA GLY A 110 -4.79 15.00 -3.07
C GLY A 110 -3.89 15.81 -2.13
N LYS A 111 -4.04 15.66 -0.80
CA LYS A 111 -3.27 16.40 0.20
C LYS A 111 -2.48 15.45 1.08
N ALA A 112 -1.21 15.77 1.30
CA ALA A 112 -0.38 15.01 2.21
C ALA A 112 -0.92 15.12 3.64
N VAL A 113 -1.05 13.98 4.30
CA VAL A 113 -1.38 13.92 5.73
C VAL A 113 -0.15 14.32 6.52
N GLU A 114 -0.31 15.28 7.44
CA GLU A 114 0.76 15.68 8.32
C GLU A 114 1.01 14.61 9.39
N SER A 115 2.26 14.15 9.46
CA SER A 115 2.75 13.22 10.46
C SER A 115 4.21 13.53 10.78
N ASN A 116 4.66 13.15 11.97
CA ASN A 116 6.07 13.24 12.37
C ASN A 116 6.85 11.95 12.06
N TYR A 117 6.28 11.03 11.27
CA TYR A 117 6.93 9.77 10.97
C TYR A 117 8.06 9.98 9.96
N ALA A 118 9.29 9.75 10.40
CA ALA A 118 10.47 9.82 9.56
C ALA A 118 11.43 8.66 9.82
N ILE A 119 12.22 8.34 8.81
CA ILE A 119 13.24 7.30 8.86
C ILE A 119 14.62 7.85 8.52
N THR A 120 15.65 7.11 8.95
CA THR A 120 17.05 7.41 8.63
C THR A 120 17.71 6.19 7.98
N PRO A 121 17.85 6.15 6.65
CA PRO A 121 18.49 5.05 5.94
C PRO A 121 19.96 4.90 6.35
N LYS A 122 20.41 3.64 6.48
CA LYS A 122 21.82 3.33 6.78
C LYS A 122 22.66 3.29 5.51
N ALA A 123 23.90 3.78 5.61
CA ALA A 123 24.87 3.73 4.52
C ALA A 123 25.15 2.29 4.10
N LYS A 124 25.16 2.04 2.78
CA LYS A 124 25.63 0.80 2.14
C LYS A 124 24.92 -0.47 2.63
N GLN A 125 23.72 -0.34 3.18
CA GLN A 125 22.96 -1.45 3.74
C GLN A 125 21.52 -1.39 3.24
N TRP A 126 21.06 -2.48 2.63
CA TRP A 126 19.64 -2.68 2.36
C TRP A 126 18.94 -3.14 3.63
N LEU A 127 17.95 -2.37 4.06
CA LEU A 127 17.12 -2.71 5.22
C LEU A 127 15.64 -2.71 4.83
N PRO A 128 14.85 -3.68 5.31
CA PRO A 128 13.40 -3.59 5.25
C PRO A 128 12.92 -2.49 6.20
N VAL A 129 11.90 -1.76 5.78
CA VAL A 129 11.20 -0.77 6.59
C VAL A 129 9.72 -1.08 6.53
N GLU A 130 9.08 -1.01 7.69
CA GLU A 130 7.63 -1.14 7.85
C GLU A 130 7.12 0.16 8.48
N VAL A 131 6.15 0.80 7.83
CA VAL A 131 5.55 2.05 8.26
C VAL A 131 4.08 1.80 8.58
N PRO A 132 3.68 1.76 9.86
CA PRO A 132 2.28 1.56 10.21
C PRO A 132 1.42 2.67 9.63
N LEU A 133 0.33 2.32 8.94
CA LEU A 133 -0.57 3.30 8.32
C LEU A 133 -1.18 4.26 9.34
N LYS A 134 -1.48 3.76 10.54
CA LYS A 134 -1.98 4.55 11.67
C LYS A 134 -1.02 5.67 12.10
N ASP A 135 0.30 5.48 11.93
CA ASP A 135 1.31 6.45 12.37
C ASP A 135 1.48 7.58 11.35
N ILE A 136 1.01 7.36 10.11
CA ILE A 136 1.00 8.34 9.02
C ILE A 136 -0.42 8.78 8.64
N GLY A 137 -1.43 8.41 9.43
CA GLY A 137 -2.84 8.78 9.26
C GLY A 137 -3.53 8.18 8.03
N GLY A 138 -3.00 7.08 7.50
CA GLY A 138 -3.54 6.35 6.35
C GLY A 138 -4.39 5.14 6.71
N ASP A 139 -4.69 4.88 7.99
CA ASP A 139 -5.48 3.72 8.40
C ASP A 139 -6.98 3.92 8.13
N ASN A 140 -7.61 2.94 7.48
CA ASN A 140 -9.04 2.96 7.14
C ASN A 140 -9.48 4.26 6.43
N LYS A 141 -8.69 4.70 5.44
CA LYS A 141 -8.93 5.90 4.63
C LYS A 141 -9.06 5.56 3.15
N MET A 142 -9.52 6.53 2.37
CA MET A 142 -9.27 6.57 0.93
C MET A 142 -7.94 7.31 0.72
N VAL A 143 -6.92 6.61 0.25
CA VAL A 143 -5.59 7.17 -0.03
C VAL A 143 -5.41 7.26 -1.54
N ASP A 144 -4.75 8.32 -2.01
CA ASP A 144 -4.47 8.56 -3.43
C ASP A 144 -2.97 8.82 -3.72
N GLY A 145 -2.10 8.70 -2.71
CA GLY A 145 -0.67 8.88 -2.92
C GLY A 145 0.22 8.47 -1.76
N LEU A 146 1.50 8.38 -2.05
CA LEU A 146 2.56 8.02 -1.10
C LEU A 146 3.83 8.81 -1.42
N TRP A 147 4.34 9.55 -0.45
CA TRP A 147 5.51 10.41 -0.57
C TRP A 147 6.62 9.99 0.39
N PHE A 148 7.85 10.04 -0.10
CA PHE A 148 9.10 9.91 0.64
C PHE A 148 9.83 11.24 0.57
N GLN A 149 9.57 12.11 1.55
CA GLN A 149 9.93 13.53 1.51
C GLN A 149 11.18 13.80 2.35
N GLY A 150 12.22 14.36 1.73
CA GLY A 150 13.37 14.92 2.45
C GLY A 150 12.96 16.10 3.33
N GLN A 151 13.76 16.42 4.35
CA GLN A 151 13.44 17.49 5.31
C GLN A 151 14.16 18.80 4.96
N ALA A 152 14.48 19.61 5.97
CA ALA A 152 15.04 20.96 5.80
C ALA A 152 16.43 21.01 5.14
N GLU A 153 17.10 19.87 4.99
CA GLU A 153 18.43 19.76 4.39
C GLU A 153 18.38 19.04 3.04
N ALA A 154 19.25 19.44 2.12
CA ALA A 154 19.52 18.67 0.91
C ALA A 154 20.09 17.31 1.30
N TYR A 155 19.72 16.26 0.57
CA TYR A 155 20.09 14.90 0.93
C TYR A 155 20.82 14.19 -0.20
N LYS A 156 21.84 13.42 0.20
CA LYS A 156 22.63 12.57 -0.71
C LYS A 156 21.81 11.39 -1.22
N PRO A 157 22.20 10.79 -2.36
CA PRO A 157 21.48 9.67 -2.95
C PRO A 157 21.16 8.54 -1.96
N TYR A 158 19.89 8.15 -1.91
CA TYR A 158 19.45 6.87 -1.36
C TYR A 158 18.79 6.04 -2.47
N TYR A 159 18.56 4.76 -2.17
CA TYR A 159 17.95 3.81 -3.08
C TYR A 159 16.77 3.14 -2.40
N ILE A 160 15.65 2.98 -3.11
CA ILE A 160 14.43 2.39 -2.58
C ILE A 160 13.81 1.42 -3.60
N THR A 161 13.25 0.30 -3.13
CA THR A 161 12.57 -0.70 -3.96
C THR A 161 11.52 -1.48 -3.17
N LYS A 162 10.74 -2.33 -3.86
CA LYS A 162 9.74 -3.24 -3.29
C LYS A 162 8.72 -2.53 -2.39
N ILE A 163 8.17 -1.43 -2.91
CA ILE A 163 7.23 -0.57 -2.20
C ILE A 163 5.82 -1.15 -2.35
N GLN A 164 5.13 -1.42 -1.24
CA GLN A 164 3.76 -1.94 -1.25
C GLN A 164 2.97 -1.56 0.01
N PHE A 165 1.64 -1.53 -0.11
CA PHE A 165 0.72 -1.51 1.03
C PHE A 165 0.35 -2.94 1.42
N GLU A 166 0.32 -3.24 2.72
CA GLU A 166 -0.03 -4.56 3.26
C GLU A 166 -0.66 -4.52 4.66
#